data_AF-A0A6M3K1Q0-F1
#
_entry.id   AF-A0A6M3K1Q0-F1
#
_cell.length_a   1.000
_cell.length_b   1.000
_cell.length_c   1.000
_cell.angle_alpha   90.00
_cell.angle_beta   90.00
_cell.angle_gamma   90.00
#
_symmetry.space_group_name_H-M   'P 1'
#
loop_
_entity.id
_entity.type
_entity.pdbx_description
1 polymer ?
#
loop_
_entity_poly.entity_id
_entity_poly.type
_entity_poly.pdbx_seq_one_letter_code
_entity_poly.pdbx_strand_id
1 'polypeptide(L)'
;MTYKLLGEWNTHPEYGRQFNFSRYEAVKPKDTSGIYKYLVRVCRWIGPATASALVDIYGDQTLEVLRNDPDIVAAEIKGITESRAKEIQKILINMEEEESILVELMDILDIPGLRKSLPYELIEKFGSNAAKILLKNPYVITQFYGSGFLIADRLALQRCKIPPNSMFRAKAAIMYAMEQDLNGNGNTWIPAERLIQDVVGLTSIQDLKKVQSGIDELLALEAIVEILDNEYSGYYSLWEVNRDESYIAARITEMQ
;
A
#
# COMPACT_ATOMS: atom_id res chain seq x y z
N MET A 1 -19.27 -12.67 -12.86
CA MET A 1 -18.25 -12.96 -11.84
C MET A 1 -18.96 -13.02 -10.51
N THR A 2 -18.75 -14.08 -9.74
CA THR A 2 -19.45 -14.30 -8.48
C THR A 2 -18.49 -13.90 -7.36
N TYR A 3 -18.97 -13.04 -6.46
CA TYR A 3 -18.20 -12.62 -5.29
C TYR A 3 -18.95 -13.07 -4.05
N LYS A 4 -18.22 -13.64 -3.10
CA LYS A 4 -18.73 -13.90 -1.77
C LYS A 4 -18.36 -12.72 -0.89
N LEU A 5 -19.36 -11.92 -0.52
CA LEU A 5 -19.18 -10.79 0.36
C LEU A 5 -19.29 -11.27 1.82
N LEU A 6 -18.29 -10.93 2.62
CA LEU A 6 -18.25 -11.15 4.06
C LEU A 6 -18.45 -9.80 4.74
N GLY A 7 -19.18 -9.82 5.85
CA GLY A 7 -19.60 -8.62 6.55
C GLY A 7 -20.66 -8.93 7.58
N GLU A 8 -21.09 -7.91 8.29
CA GLU A 8 -22.07 -8.03 9.36
C GLU A 8 -23.34 -7.25 9.02
N TRP A 9 -24.49 -7.82 9.36
CA TRP A 9 -25.75 -7.10 9.29
C TRP A 9 -25.90 -6.23 10.53
N ASN A 10 -25.90 -4.92 10.35
CA ASN A 10 -26.17 -3.94 11.41
C ASN A 10 -27.49 -3.21 11.13
N THR A 11 -28.08 -2.62 12.16
CA THR A 11 -29.32 -1.85 12.02
C THR A 11 -29.07 -0.43 12.51
N HIS A 12 -29.11 0.54 11.59
CA HIS A 12 -29.00 1.96 11.92
C HIS A 12 -30.35 2.46 12.48
N PRO A 13 -30.37 3.29 13.53
CA PRO A 13 -31.59 3.79 14.15
C PRO A 13 -32.54 4.51 13.16
N GLU A 14 -32.00 5.30 12.23
CA GLU A 14 -32.79 6.05 11.23
C GLU A 14 -32.95 5.33 9.88
N TYR A 15 -31.98 4.53 9.45
CA TYR A 15 -31.91 4.01 8.07
C TYR A 15 -32.20 2.50 7.98
N GLY A 16 -32.42 1.83 9.11
CA GLY A 16 -32.76 0.41 9.16
C GLY A 16 -31.57 -0.52 8.86
N ARG A 17 -31.88 -1.71 8.34
CA ARG A 17 -30.91 -2.81 8.19
C ARG A 17 -29.91 -2.52 7.06
N GLN A 18 -28.62 -2.51 7.41
CA GLN A 18 -27.50 -2.27 6.51
C GLN A 18 -26.50 -3.43 6.58
N PHE A 19 -25.88 -3.75 5.43
CA PHE A 19 -24.81 -4.72 5.38
C PHE A 19 -23.47 -3.99 5.47
N ASN A 20 -22.78 -4.15 6.61
CA ASN A 20 -21.45 -3.63 6.81
C ASN A 20 -20.42 -4.56 6.14
N PHE A 21 -20.05 -4.23 4.91
CA PHE A 21 -19.07 -4.99 4.13
C PHE A 21 -17.67 -4.92 4.77
N SER A 22 -17.11 -6.10 5.08
CA SER A 22 -15.73 -6.24 5.58
C SER A 22 -14.76 -6.65 4.47
N ARG A 23 -15.00 -7.78 3.80
CA ARG A 23 -14.12 -8.30 2.74
C ARG A 23 -14.90 -9.10 1.69
N TYR A 24 -14.30 -9.34 0.53
CA TYR A 24 -14.86 -10.25 -0.47
C TYR A 24 -13.87 -11.34 -0.83
N GLU A 25 -14.39 -12.49 -1.27
CA GLU A 25 -13.63 -13.56 -1.91
C GLU A 25 -14.15 -13.66 -3.36
N ALA A 26 -13.28 -13.58 -4.36
CA ALA A 26 -13.73 -13.86 -5.72
C ALA A 26 -13.90 -15.38 -5.86
N VAL A 27 -15.11 -15.80 -6.23
CA VAL A 27 -15.37 -17.21 -6.46
C VAL A 27 -15.01 -17.49 -7.91
N LYS A 28 -13.92 -18.25 -8.12
CA LYS A 28 -13.58 -18.77 -9.45
C LYS A 28 -14.81 -19.52 -10.00
N PRO A 29 -15.22 -19.25 -11.26
CA PRO A 29 -16.40 -19.89 -11.83
C PRO A 29 -16.19 -21.41 -11.85
N LYS A 30 -17.20 -22.15 -11.36
CA LYS A 30 -17.20 -23.61 -11.35
C LYS A 30 -18.08 -24.20 -12.45
N ASP A 31 -18.93 -23.37 -13.06
CA ASP A 31 -19.74 -23.76 -14.19
C ASP A 31 -19.06 -23.37 -15.51
N THR A 32 -19.32 -24.17 -16.54
CA THR A 32 -18.79 -24.04 -17.89
C THR A 32 -19.09 -22.68 -18.52
N SER A 33 -20.30 -22.13 -18.30
CA SER A 33 -20.67 -20.79 -18.81
C SER A 33 -19.87 -19.68 -18.15
N GLY A 34 -19.64 -19.77 -16.85
CA GLY A 34 -18.83 -18.85 -16.07
C GLY A 34 -17.35 -18.88 -16.51
N ILE A 35 -16.78 -20.08 -16.70
CA ILE A 35 -15.41 -20.26 -17.16
C ILE A 35 -15.21 -19.68 -18.56
N TYR A 36 -16.14 -19.97 -19.49
CA TYR A 36 -16.15 -19.39 -20.83
C TYR A 36 -16.07 -17.86 -20.79
N LYS A 37 -16.99 -17.22 -20.05
CA LYS A 37 -17.06 -15.75 -19.94
C LYS A 37 -15.81 -15.18 -19.28
N TYR A 38 -15.23 -15.92 -18.34
CA TYR A 38 -14.01 -15.54 -17.67
C TYR A 38 -12.83 -15.51 -18.64
N LEU A 39 -12.61 -16.58 -19.42
CA LEU A 39 -11.51 -16.69 -20.38
C LEU A 39 -11.55 -15.59 -21.45
N VAL A 40 -12.72 -15.33 -22.03
CA VAL A 40 -12.90 -14.26 -23.04
C VAL A 40 -12.54 -12.88 -22.46
N ARG A 41 -12.82 -12.65 -21.18
CA ARG A 41 -12.54 -11.37 -20.53
C ARG A 41 -11.07 -11.20 -20.16
N VAL A 42 -10.43 -12.23 -19.62
CA VAL A 42 -9.05 -12.14 -19.11
C VAL A 42 -8.01 -12.30 -20.21
N CYS A 43 -8.30 -13.10 -21.25
CA CYS A 43 -7.41 -13.30 -22.38
C CYS A 43 -7.98 -12.60 -23.62
N ARG A 44 -7.51 -11.37 -23.90
CA ARG A 44 -8.04 -10.50 -24.97
C ARG A 44 -8.15 -11.14 -26.36
N TRP A 45 -7.29 -12.11 -26.66
CA TRP A 45 -7.24 -12.78 -27.97
C TRP A 45 -8.00 -14.12 -27.99
N ILE A 46 -8.51 -14.60 -26.84
CA ILE A 46 -9.40 -15.77 -26.81
C ILE A 46 -10.80 -15.32 -27.23
N GLY A 47 -11.16 -15.68 -28.45
CA GLY A 47 -12.50 -15.48 -28.97
C GLY A 47 -13.48 -16.58 -28.52
N PRO A 48 -14.78 -16.40 -28.83
CA PRO A 48 -15.86 -17.35 -28.53
C PRO A 48 -15.57 -18.80 -28.91
N ALA A 49 -15.02 -19.05 -30.10
CA ALA A 49 -14.79 -20.43 -30.57
C ALA A 49 -13.73 -21.16 -29.73
N THR A 50 -12.64 -20.47 -29.39
CA THR A 50 -11.55 -21.04 -28.58
C THR A 50 -11.97 -21.25 -27.13
N ALA A 51 -12.69 -20.28 -26.55
CA ALA A 51 -13.24 -20.42 -25.20
C ALA A 51 -14.26 -21.58 -25.12
N SER A 52 -15.09 -21.78 -26.16
CA SER A 52 -16.01 -22.93 -26.23
C SER A 52 -15.21 -24.22 -26.25
N ALA A 53 -14.25 -24.37 -27.18
CA ALA A 53 -13.45 -25.59 -27.29
C ALA A 53 -12.74 -25.98 -25.99
N LEU A 54 -12.20 -24.99 -25.27
CA LEU A 54 -11.56 -25.21 -23.96
C LEU A 54 -12.52 -25.77 -22.90
N VAL A 55 -13.75 -25.25 -22.88
CA VAL A 55 -14.77 -25.65 -21.92
C VAL A 55 -15.48 -26.94 -22.34
N ASP A 56 -15.61 -27.18 -23.64
CA ASP A 56 -16.21 -28.41 -24.20
C ASP A 56 -15.33 -29.64 -23.95
N ILE A 57 -14.00 -29.48 -23.97
CA ILE A 57 -13.06 -30.57 -23.67
C ILE A 57 -12.83 -30.74 -22.17
N TYR A 58 -12.53 -29.66 -21.45
CA TYR A 58 -12.07 -29.75 -20.05
C TYR A 58 -13.15 -29.45 -19.00
N GLY A 59 -14.35 -29.01 -19.40
CA GLY A 59 -15.49 -28.81 -18.51
C GLY A 59 -15.22 -27.78 -17.40
N ASP A 60 -15.44 -28.19 -16.14
CA ASP A 60 -15.19 -27.37 -14.95
C ASP A 60 -13.70 -27.34 -14.55
N GLN A 61 -12.87 -28.23 -15.11
CA GLN A 61 -11.43 -28.32 -14.87
C GLN A 61 -10.61 -27.39 -15.80
N THR A 62 -11.23 -26.70 -16.75
CA THR A 62 -10.52 -25.88 -17.75
C THR A 62 -9.51 -24.90 -17.15
N LEU A 63 -9.86 -24.18 -16.07
CA LEU A 63 -8.96 -23.21 -15.43
C LEU A 63 -7.80 -23.85 -14.66
N GLU A 64 -7.93 -25.13 -14.30
CA GLU A 64 -6.89 -25.92 -13.63
C GLU A 64 -5.91 -26.46 -14.66
N VAL A 65 -6.42 -27.09 -15.73
CA VAL A 65 -5.60 -27.60 -16.85
C VAL A 65 -4.82 -26.48 -17.53
N LEU A 66 -5.45 -25.32 -17.78
CA LEU A 66 -4.76 -24.15 -18.36
C LEU A 66 -3.62 -23.62 -17.47
N ARG A 67 -3.65 -23.90 -16.17
CA ARG A 67 -2.65 -23.44 -15.20
C ARG A 67 -1.53 -24.46 -15.01
N ASN A 68 -1.86 -25.74 -15.00
CA ASN A 68 -0.92 -26.80 -14.64
C ASN A 68 -0.31 -27.48 -15.87
N ASP A 69 -1.07 -27.61 -16.95
CA ASP A 69 -0.75 -28.45 -18.11
C ASP A 69 -0.90 -27.71 -19.46
N PRO A 70 -0.23 -26.55 -19.66
CA PRO A 70 -0.38 -25.76 -20.88
C PRO A 70 0.03 -26.52 -22.16
N ASP A 71 0.97 -27.46 -22.05
CA ASP A 71 1.44 -28.26 -23.20
C ASP A 71 0.37 -29.23 -23.69
N ILE A 72 -0.46 -29.78 -22.79
CA ILE A 72 -1.63 -30.61 -23.14
C ILE A 72 -2.66 -29.75 -23.87
N VAL A 73 -2.92 -28.54 -23.36
CA VAL A 73 -3.86 -27.59 -23.99
C VAL A 73 -3.43 -27.26 -25.42
N ALA A 74 -2.14 -27.02 -25.64
CA ALA A 74 -1.60 -26.72 -26.97
C ALA A 74 -1.70 -27.89 -27.96
N ALA A 75 -1.66 -29.14 -27.46
CA ALA A 75 -1.81 -30.34 -28.28
C ALA A 75 -3.27 -30.62 -28.66
N GLU A 76 -4.21 -30.41 -27.73
CA GLU A 76 -5.61 -30.81 -27.89
C GLU A 76 -6.51 -29.71 -28.47
N ILE A 77 -6.17 -28.42 -28.27
CA ILE A 77 -7.02 -27.30 -28.68
C ILE A 77 -6.54 -26.66 -29.97
N LYS A 78 -7.29 -26.89 -31.05
CA LYS A 78 -7.04 -26.25 -32.34
C LYS A 78 -7.09 -24.72 -32.23
N GLY A 79 -5.98 -24.06 -32.57
CA GLY A 79 -5.86 -22.59 -32.55
C GLY A 79 -5.16 -22.02 -31.32
N ILE A 80 -4.81 -22.86 -30.34
CA ILE A 80 -3.90 -22.53 -29.25
C ILE A 80 -2.54 -23.14 -29.56
N THR A 81 -1.53 -22.29 -29.77
CA THR A 81 -0.14 -22.73 -29.87
C THR A 81 0.47 -22.88 -28.48
N GLU A 82 1.61 -23.56 -28.36
CA GLU A 82 2.34 -23.70 -27.10
C GLU A 82 2.63 -22.34 -26.43
N SER A 83 3.07 -21.37 -27.23
CA SER A 83 3.30 -19.99 -26.76
C SER A 83 2.03 -19.35 -26.19
N ARG A 84 0.89 -19.53 -26.86
CA ARG A 84 -0.41 -19.04 -26.41
C ARG A 84 -0.90 -19.75 -25.15
N ALA A 85 -0.69 -21.06 -25.03
CA ALA A 85 -1.06 -21.80 -23.82
C ALA A 85 -0.24 -21.32 -22.61
N LYS A 86 1.06 -21.14 -22.78
CA LYS A 86 1.96 -20.58 -21.74
C LYS A 86 1.60 -19.13 -21.38
N GLU A 87 1.15 -18.33 -22.34
CA GLU A 87 0.64 -16.99 -22.07
C GLU A 87 -0.62 -17.02 -21.19
N ILE A 88 -1.59 -17.91 -21.50
CA ILE A 88 -2.79 -18.07 -20.68
C ILE A 88 -2.41 -18.51 -19.26
N GLN A 89 -1.53 -19.51 -19.13
CA GLN A 89 -1.02 -19.98 -17.85
C GLN A 89 -0.47 -18.80 -17.03
N LYS A 90 0.40 -17.99 -17.64
CA LYS A 90 1.00 -16.83 -16.98
C LYS A 90 -0.04 -15.81 -16.51
N ILE A 91 -1.04 -15.52 -17.34
CA ILE A 91 -2.15 -14.61 -16.96
C ILE A 91 -2.89 -15.17 -15.74
N LEU A 92 -3.23 -16.46 -15.76
CA LEU A 92 -3.98 -17.10 -14.67
C LEU A 92 -3.20 -17.18 -13.36
N ILE A 93 -1.88 -17.40 -13.42
CA ILE A 93 -1.01 -17.40 -12.25
C ILE A 93 -0.90 -15.97 -11.69
N ASN A 94 -0.57 -14.99 -12.52
CA ASN A 94 -0.42 -13.60 -12.08
C ASN A 94 -1.70 -13.06 -11.41
N MET A 95 -2.87 -13.34 -11.98
CA MET A 95 -4.13 -12.90 -11.39
C MET A 95 -4.40 -13.54 -10.02
N GLU A 96 -4.03 -14.80 -9.84
CA GLU A 96 -4.17 -15.50 -8.54
C GLU A 96 -3.18 -14.97 -7.51
N GLU A 97 -1.95 -14.67 -7.92
CA GLU A 97 -0.96 -14.04 -7.06
C GLU A 97 -1.44 -12.65 -6.60
N GLU A 98 -1.89 -11.81 -7.53
CA GLU A 98 -2.45 -10.48 -7.20
C GLU A 98 -3.65 -10.57 -6.27
N GLU A 99 -4.58 -11.51 -6.50
CA GLU A 99 -5.73 -11.73 -5.62
C GLU A 99 -5.28 -12.17 -4.21
N SER A 100 -4.30 -13.07 -4.13
CA SER A 100 -3.74 -13.52 -2.86
C SER A 100 -3.12 -12.37 -2.05
N ILE A 101 -2.32 -11.52 -2.71
CA ILE A 101 -1.72 -10.34 -2.10
C ILE A 101 -2.81 -9.35 -1.66
N LEU A 102 -3.85 -9.17 -2.46
CA LEU A 102 -4.96 -8.29 -2.12
C LEU A 102 -5.68 -8.75 -0.85
N VAL A 103 -5.96 -10.05 -0.73
CA VAL A 103 -6.56 -10.64 0.47
C VAL A 103 -5.67 -10.44 1.69
N GLU A 104 -4.36 -10.69 1.57
CA GLU A 104 -3.39 -10.47 2.63
C GLU A 104 -3.34 -9.01 3.08
N LEU A 105 -3.30 -8.07 2.12
CA LEU A 105 -3.32 -6.64 2.42
C LEU A 105 -4.62 -6.21 3.10
N MET A 106 -5.77 -6.70 2.65
CA MET A 106 -7.06 -6.40 3.28
C MET A 106 -7.11 -6.89 4.74
N ASP A 107 -6.50 -8.03 5.05
CA ASP A 107 -6.42 -8.55 6.42
C ASP A 107 -5.49 -7.72 7.31
N ILE A 108 -4.32 -7.32 6.78
CA ILE A 108 -3.37 -6.46 7.50
C ILE A 108 -3.97 -5.07 7.76
N LEU A 109 -4.63 -4.49 6.76
CA LEU A 109 -5.15 -3.11 6.76
C LEU A 109 -6.55 -3.00 7.38
N ASP A 110 -7.04 -4.06 8.02
CA ASP A 110 -8.33 -4.07 8.72
C ASP A 110 -8.27 -3.22 10.01
N ILE A 111 -8.15 -1.90 9.86
CA ILE A 111 -8.11 -0.95 10.96
C ILE A 111 -9.01 0.25 10.66
N PRO A 112 -9.78 0.75 11.65
CA PRO A 112 -10.67 1.87 11.43
C PRO A 112 -9.94 3.12 10.95
N GLY A 113 -10.47 3.76 9.91
CA GLY A 113 -9.96 5.01 9.34
C GLY A 113 -9.18 4.84 8.04
N LEU A 114 -8.84 3.61 7.63
CA LEU A 114 -8.20 3.37 6.33
C LEU A 114 -9.20 3.31 5.18
N ARG A 115 -8.76 3.82 4.02
CA ARG A 115 -9.54 3.79 2.78
C ARG A 115 -9.55 2.36 2.21
N LYS A 116 -10.72 1.91 1.74
CA LYS A 116 -10.88 0.61 1.06
C LYS A 116 -10.11 0.50 -0.27
N SER A 117 -9.67 1.63 -0.85
CA SER A 117 -8.83 1.67 -2.05
C SER A 117 -7.34 1.42 -1.77
N LEU A 118 -6.88 1.58 -0.53
CA LEU A 118 -5.45 1.54 -0.19
C LEU A 118 -4.74 0.22 -0.58
N PRO A 119 -5.33 -0.98 -0.42
CA PRO A 119 -4.70 -2.21 -0.88
C PRO A 119 -4.33 -2.19 -2.37
N TYR A 120 -5.19 -1.61 -3.21
CA TYR A 120 -4.96 -1.51 -4.65
C TYR A 120 -3.85 -0.49 -4.95
N GLU A 121 -3.83 0.65 -4.26
CA GLU A 121 -2.76 1.67 -4.37
C GLU A 121 -1.39 1.09 -3.94
N LEU A 122 -1.37 0.20 -2.94
CA LEU A 122 -0.17 -0.51 -2.51
C LEU A 122 0.31 -1.54 -3.54
N ILE A 123 -0.59 -2.32 -4.14
CA ILE A 123 -0.23 -3.26 -5.22
C ILE A 123 0.29 -2.50 -6.44
N GLU A 124 -0.34 -1.39 -6.81
CA GLU A 124 0.10 -0.55 -7.93
C GLU A 124 1.53 -0.03 -7.69
N LYS A 125 1.85 0.39 -6.47
CA LYS A 125 3.18 0.94 -6.15
C LYS A 125 4.26 -0.11 -5.89
N PHE A 126 3.91 -1.22 -5.24
CA PHE A 126 4.88 -2.18 -4.71
C PHE A 126 4.78 -3.58 -5.33
N GLY A 127 3.79 -3.82 -6.20
CA GLY A 127 3.57 -5.08 -6.88
C GLY A 127 3.45 -6.25 -5.92
N SER A 128 4.09 -7.37 -6.28
CA SER A 128 4.07 -8.61 -5.50
C SER A 128 4.70 -8.54 -4.12
N ASN A 129 5.41 -7.46 -3.81
CA ASN A 129 6.05 -7.24 -2.51
C ASN A 129 5.22 -6.33 -1.58
N ALA A 130 4.05 -5.87 -1.99
CA ALA A 130 3.24 -4.91 -1.24
C ALA A 130 3.01 -5.33 0.22
N ALA A 131 2.51 -6.56 0.45
CA ALA A 131 2.25 -7.07 1.80
C ALA A 131 3.54 -7.20 2.62
N LYS A 132 4.63 -7.71 2.03
CA LYS A 132 5.94 -7.85 2.69
C LYS A 132 6.52 -6.50 3.12
N ILE A 133 6.45 -5.51 2.24
CA ILE A 133 6.94 -4.15 2.51
C ILE A 133 6.12 -3.53 3.64
N LEU A 134 4.79 -3.65 3.57
CA LEU A 134 3.88 -3.15 4.59
C LEU A 134 4.16 -3.77 5.96
N LEU A 135 4.32 -5.09 6.04
CA LEU A 135 4.64 -5.80 7.29
C LEU A 135 6.00 -5.38 7.87
N LYS A 136 6.98 -5.11 7.01
CA LYS A 136 8.32 -4.67 7.43
C LYS A 136 8.33 -3.23 7.94
N ASN A 137 7.65 -2.33 7.22
CA ASN A 137 7.56 -0.91 7.56
C ASN A 137 6.16 -0.38 7.27
N PRO A 138 5.24 -0.40 8.24
CA PRO A 138 3.86 0.05 8.06
C PRO A 138 3.75 1.55 7.81
N TYR A 139 4.76 2.34 8.19
CA TYR A 139 4.79 3.78 7.97
C TYR A 139 4.93 4.16 6.49
N VAL A 140 5.17 3.21 5.58
CA VAL A 140 5.09 3.48 4.13
C VAL A 140 3.70 3.94 3.70
N ILE A 141 2.66 3.71 4.51
CA ILE A 141 1.31 4.17 4.15
C ILE A 141 1.17 5.69 4.26
N THR A 142 2.05 6.41 4.98
CA THR A 142 1.92 7.87 5.18
C THR A 142 2.04 8.67 3.89
N GLN A 143 2.70 8.11 2.87
CA GLN A 143 2.78 8.71 1.54
C GLN A 143 1.46 8.64 0.74
N PHE A 144 0.47 7.87 1.22
CA PHE A 144 -0.83 7.75 0.57
C PHE A 144 -1.84 8.66 1.26
N TYR A 145 -2.65 9.33 0.45
CA TYR A 145 -3.67 10.25 0.92
C TYR A 145 -4.57 9.60 1.99
N GLY A 146 -4.89 10.35 3.04
CA GLY A 146 -5.76 9.90 4.13
C GLY A 146 -5.18 8.83 5.06
N SER A 147 -3.87 8.51 4.95
CA SER A 147 -3.20 7.49 5.77
C SER A 147 -2.09 8.08 6.65
N GLY A 148 -2.37 9.19 7.33
CA GLY A 148 -1.38 9.92 8.14
C GLY A 148 -0.78 9.10 9.29
N PHE A 149 0.27 9.65 9.92
CA PHE A 149 1.07 8.98 10.94
C PHE A 149 0.25 8.29 12.04
N LEU A 150 -0.78 8.95 12.59
CA LEU A 150 -1.58 8.37 13.68
C LEU A 150 -2.27 7.05 13.30
N ILE A 151 -2.73 6.93 12.06
CA ILE A 151 -3.34 5.69 11.55
C ILE A 151 -2.25 4.65 11.28
N ALA A 152 -1.13 5.08 10.69
CA ALA A 152 0.03 4.22 10.45
C ALA A 152 0.64 3.66 11.73
N ASP A 153 0.75 4.46 12.79
CA ASP A 153 1.26 4.06 14.10
C ASP A 153 0.36 3.01 14.75
N ARG A 154 -0.95 3.21 14.65
CA ARG A 154 -1.94 2.25 15.14
C ARG A 154 -1.84 0.92 14.38
N LEU A 155 -1.75 0.97 13.04
CA LEU A 155 -1.52 -0.22 12.21
C LEU A 155 -0.22 -0.92 12.61
N ALA A 156 0.85 -0.16 12.77
CA ALA A 156 2.18 -0.67 13.09
C ALA A 156 2.20 -1.42 14.42
N LEU A 157 1.59 -0.86 15.46
CA LEU A 157 1.56 -1.44 16.80
C LEU A 157 0.57 -2.62 16.91
N GLN A 158 -0.62 -2.49 16.31
CA GLN A 158 -1.71 -3.46 16.53
C GLN A 158 -1.68 -4.64 15.54
N ARG A 159 -1.40 -4.38 14.26
CA ARG A 159 -1.48 -5.40 13.20
C ARG A 159 -0.10 -5.94 12.84
N CYS A 160 0.88 -5.05 12.64
CA CYS A 160 2.23 -5.44 12.21
C CYS A 160 3.21 -5.73 13.37
N LYS A 161 2.80 -5.45 14.62
CA LYS A 161 3.58 -5.71 15.85
C LYS A 161 4.99 -5.12 15.82
N ILE A 162 5.14 -3.93 15.24
CA ILE A 162 6.40 -3.19 15.20
C ILE A 162 6.79 -2.81 16.64
N PRO A 163 8.07 -3.01 17.04
CA PRO A 163 8.53 -2.60 18.37
C PRO A 163 8.23 -1.11 18.64
N PRO A 164 7.75 -0.74 19.83
CA PRO A 164 7.48 0.67 20.18
C PRO A 164 8.69 1.60 20.04
N ASN A 165 9.90 1.07 20.20
CA ASN A 165 11.17 1.80 20.01
C ASN A 165 11.80 1.53 18.63
N SER A 166 11.01 1.17 17.62
CA SER A 166 11.48 0.95 16.25
C SER A 166 12.01 2.23 15.62
N MET A 167 13.08 2.11 14.81
CA MET A 167 13.61 3.24 14.05
C MET A 167 12.60 3.75 13.01
N PHE A 168 11.81 2.87 12.42
CA PHE A 168 10.76 3.26 11.47
C PHE A 168 9.73 4.19 12.14
N ARG A 169 9.35 3.87 13.38
CA ARG A 169 8.42 4.66 14.18
C ARG A 169 8.99 6.02 14.55
N ALA A 170 10.24 6.05 15.03
CA ALA A 170 10.91 7.29 15.40
C ALA A 170 10.99 8.26 14.21
N LYS A 171 11.45 7.79 13.04
CA LYS A 171 11.55 8.63 11.84
C LYS A 171 10.20 9.12 11.34
N ALA A 172 9.19 8.25 11.30
CA ALA A 172 7.85 8.65 10.89
C ALA A 172 7.23 9.68 11.85
N ALA A 173 7.49 9.56 13.16
CA ALA A 173 7.04 10.52 14.16
C ALA A 173 7.76 11.87 14.04
N ILE A 174 9.07 11.87 13.75
CA ILE A 174 9.86 13.09 13.52
C ILE A 174 9.30 13.87 12.33
N MET A 175 9.15 13.20 11.17
CA MET A 175 8.58 13.83 9.97
C MET A 175 7.19 14.39 10.26
N TYR A 176 6.34 13.60 10.94
CA TYR A 176 5.00 14.03 11.30
C TYR A 176 4.99 15.25 12.24
N ALA A 177 5.84 15.29 13.27
CA ALA A 177 5.94 16.43 14.18
C ALA A 177 6.32 17.72 13.43
N MET A 178 7.30 17.63 12.53
CA MET A 178 7.72 18.76 11.69
C MET A 178 6.62 19.22 10.74
N GLU A 179 5.91 18.28 10.10
CA GLU A 179 4.76 18.59 9.24
C GLU A 179 3.61 19.22 10.04
N GLN A 180 3.35 18.80 11.28
CA GLN A 180 2.33 19.41 12.12
C GLN A 180 2.70 20.84 12.50
N ASP A 181 3.95 21.10 12.86
CA ASP A 181 4.41 22.44 13.23
C ASP A 181 4.39 23.39 12.04
N LEU A 182 4.79 22.92 10.85
CA LEU A 182 4.69 23.67 9.60
C LEU A 182 3.24 24.00 9.25
N ASN A 183 2.36 22.99 9.21
CA ASN A 183 0.98 23.19 8.76
C ASN A 183 0.09 23.91 9.80
N GLY A 184 0.40 23.76 11.08
CA GLY A 184 -0.37 24.35 12.17
C GLY A 184 0.08 25.77 12.53
N ASN A 185 1.39 25.99 12.63
CA ASN A 185 1.97 27.25 13.11
C ASN A 185 2.66 28.06 12.00
N GLY A 186 2.91 27.47 10.83
CA GLY A 186 3.68 28.11 9.76
C GLY A 186 5.20 28.13 10.00
N ASN A 187 5.69 27.39 10.99
CA ASN A 187 7.10 27.34 11.31
C ASN A 187 7.86 26.52 10.26
N THR A 188 8.84 27.12 9.59
CA THR A 188 9.70 26.43 8.61
C THR A 188 10.85 25.65 9.25
N TRP A 189 11.04 25.81 10.56
CA TRP A 189 12.15 25.29 11.34
C TRP A 189 11.72 25.03 12.79
N ILE A 190 12.34 24.03 13.41
CA ILE A 190 12.03 23.57 14.77
C ILE A 190 13.30 23.37 15.60
N PRO A 191 13.39 23.90 16.84
CA PRO A 191 14.49 23.59 17.74
C PRO A 191 14.57 22.09 18.06
N ALA A 192 15.77 21.53 18.13
CA ALA A 192 16.04 20.12 18.40
C ALA A 192 15.35 19.63 19.67
N GLU A 193 15.42 20.39 20.76
CA GLU A 193 14.80 20.04 22.04
C GLU A 193 13.26 19.96 21.93
N ARG A 194 12.64 20.91 21.21
CA ARG A 194 11.18 20.91 20.96
C ARG A 194 10.80 19.70 20.12
N LEU A 195 11.52 19.43 19.03
CA LEU A 195 11.26 18.29 18.15
C LEU A 195 11.31 16.97 18.93
N ILE A 196 12.32 16.79 19.79
CA ILE A 196 12.44 15.60 20.63
C ILE A 196 11.25 15.49 21.59
N GLN A 197 10.86 16.59 22.24
CA GLN A 197 9.69 16.61 23.15
C GLN A 197 8.40 16.22 22.42
N ASP A 198 8.16 16.78 21.24
CA ASP A 198 6.97 16.48 20.43
C ASP A 198 6.93 15.01 20.03
N VAL A 199 8.07 14.45 19.58
CA VAL A 199 8.17 13.02 19.20
C VAL A 199 7.95 12.11 20.41
N VAL A 200 8.50 12.45 21.57
CA VAL A 200 8.27 11.69 22.82
C VAL A 200 6.81 11.76 23.22
N GLY A 201 6.17 12.92 23.10
CA GLY A 201 4.73 13.09 23.36
C GLY A 201 3.85 12.24 22.45
N LEU A 202 4.21 12.13 21.17
CA LEU A 202 3.49 11.32 20.18
C LEU A 202 3.67 9.82 20.38
N THR A 203 4.90 9.38 20.71
CA THR A 203 5.28 7.96 20.62
C THR A 203 5.46 7.28 21.98
N SER A 204 5.65 8.06 23.04
CA SER A 204 6.11 7.58 24.35
C SER A 204 7.46 6.84 24.34
N ILE A 205 8.30 7.05 23.30
CA ILE A 205 9.66 6.51 23.26
C ILE A 205 10.49 7.19 24.36
N GLN A 206 10.91 6.42 25.36
CA GLN A 206 11.72 6.93 26.49
C GLN A 206 13.21 7.04 26.16
N ASP A 207 13.68 6.28 25.16
CA ASP A 207 15.07 6.30 24.75
C ASP A 207 15.33 7.49 23.81
N LEU A 208 15.73 8.63 24.39
CA LEU A 208 16.03 9.85 23.62
C LEU A 208 17.16 9.66 22.61
N LYS A 209 18.09 8.72 22.86
CA LYS A 209 19.14 8.41 21.88
C LYS A 209 18.54 7.80 20.62
N LYS A 210 17.43 7.06 20.74
CA LYS A 210 16.72 6.51 19.58
C LYS A 210 16.10 7.59 18.73
N VAL A 211 15.51 8.61 19.36
CA VAL A 211 14.96 9.78 18.66
C VAL A 211 16.09 10.54 17.95
N GLN A 212 17.21 10.78 18.65
CA GLN A 212 18.38 11.42 18.05
C GLN A 212 18.92 10.64 16.85
N SER A 213 19.11 9.32 16.97
CA SER A 213 19.54 8.49 15.84
C SER A 213 18.53 8.51 14.69
N GLY A 214 17.24 8.72 14.96
CA GLY A 214 16.23 8.94 13.92
C GLY A 214 16.44 10.25 13.18
N ILE A 215 16.77 11.33 13.88
CA ILE A 215 17.14 12.62 13.29
C ILE A 215 18.40 12.45 12.44
N ASP A 216 19.44 11.81 12.98
CA ASP A 216 20.71 11.57 12.28
C ASP A 216 20.51 10.77 10.97
N GLU A 217 19.66 9.73 11.00
CA GLU A 217 19.31 8.97 9.80
C GLU A 217 18.52 9.81 8.78
N LEU A 218 17.63 10.71 9.23
CA LEU A 218 16.87 11.59 8.32
C LEU A 218 17.74 12.68 7.71
N LEU A 219 18.72 13.20 8.44
CA LEU A 219 19.75 14.10 7.92
C LEU A 219 20.58 13.40 6.84
N ALA A 220 21.02 12.16 7.11
CA ALA A 220 21.79 11.36 6.15
C ALA A 220 21.01 11.00 4.88
N LEU A 221 19.68 10.95 4.96
CA LEU A 221 18.77 10.73 3.83
C LEU A 221 18.34 12.02 3.13
N GLU A 222 18.82 13.19 3.57
CA GLU A 222 18.40 14.51 3.08
C GLU A 222 16.88 14.73 3.15
N ALA A 223 16.20 14.08 4.10
CA ALA A 223 14.78 14.31 4.35
C ALA A 223 14.56 15.58 5.17
N ILE A 224 15.53 15.88 6.05
CA ILE A 224 15.60 17.09 6.87
C ILE A 224 17.00 17.68 6.76
N VAL A 225 17.14 18.94 7.14
CA VAL A 225 18.42 19.65 7.20
C VAL A 225 18.59 20.31 8.56
N GLU A 226 19.83 20.36 9.03
CA GLU A 226 20.20 21.18 10.18
C GLU A 226 20.57 22.59 9.70
N ILE A 227 19.94 23.60 10.30
CA ILE A 227 20.26 25.00 10.02
C ILE A 227 21.47 25.36 10.87
N LEU A 228 22.57 25.68 10.19
CA LEU A 228 23.82 26.12 10.79
C LEU A 228 23.96 27.63 10.54
N ASP A 229 23.32 28.44 11.37
CA ASP A 229 23.58 29.88 11.40
C ASP A 229 24.38 30.26 12.65
N ASN A 230 25.22 31.29 12.55
CA ASN A 230 26.21 31.68 13.57
C ASN A 230 25.59 32.09 14.92
N GLU A 231 24.26 32.29 14.99
CA GLU A 231 23.50 32.60 16.22
C GLU A 231 22.51 31.50 16.65
N TYR A 232 22.22 30.51 15.79
CA TYR A 232 21.19 29.49 16.01
C TYR A 232 21.67 28.11 15.56
N SER A 233 22.39 27.39 16.43
CA SER A 233 22.66 25.97 16.24
C SER A 233 21.52 25.12 16.81
N GLY A 234 21.29 23.93 16.24
CA GLY A 234 20.30 22.98 16.74
C GLY A 234 18.86 23.23 16.27
N TYR A 235 18.65 23.75 15.07
CA TYR A 235 17.34 23.82 14.42
C TYR A 235 17.28 22.89 13.22
N TYR A 236 16.12 22.24 13.03
CA TYR A 236 15.87 21.36 11.90
C TYR A 236 14.77 21.91 11.01
N SER A 237 14.89 21.72 9.69
CA SER A 237 13.85 22.02 8.71
C SER A 237 13.63 20.83 7.79
N LEU A 238 12.42 20.70 7.24
CA LEU A 238 12.14 19.77 6.15
C LEU A 238 12.95 20.22 4.93
N TRP A 239 13.63 19.29 4.26
CA TRP A 239 14.54 19.64 3.17
C TRP A 239 13.87 20.46 2.06
N GLU A 240 12.64 20.09 1.66
CA GLU A 240 11.89 20.80 0.62
C GLU A 240 11.56 22.25 1.01
N VAL A 241 11.20 22.46 2.28
CA VAL A 241 10.87 23.80 2.82
C VAL A 241 12.11 24.67 2.84
N ASN A 242 13.22 24.17 3.38
CA ASN A 242 14.47 24.91 3.43
C ASN A 242 15.01 25.24 2.02
N ARG A 243 14.88 24.30 1.08
CA ARG A 243 15.25 24.52 -0.32
C ARG A 243 14.45 25.66 -0.93
N ASP A 244 13.13 25.65 -0.73
CA ASP A 244 12.24 26.66 -1.31
C ASP A 244 12.46 28.03 -0.64
N GLU A 245 12.67 28.07 0.67
CA GLU A 245 13.01 29.28 1.43
C GLU A 245 14.35 29.88 0.97
N SER A 246 15.39 29.05 0.85
CA SER A 246 16.72 29.47 0.36
C SER A 246 16.66 30.01 -1.07
N TYR A 247 15.85 29.37 -1.93
CA TYR A 247 15.64 29.81 -3.30
C TYR A 247 15.01 31.20 -3.36
N ILE A 248 13.94 31.42 -2.57
CA ILE A 248 13.26 32.72 -2.50
C ILE A 248 14.20 33.79 -1.96
N ALA A 249 14.95 33.50 -0.89
CA ALA A 249 15.91 34.42 -0.30
C ALA A 249 17.00 34.85 -1.30
N ALA A 250 17.56 33.90 -2.06
CA ALA A 250 18.53 34.18 -3.12
C ALA A 250 17.94 35.10 -4.21
N ARG A 251 16.71 34.82 -4.66
CA ARG A 251 16.01 35.66 -5.66
C ARG A 251 15.76 37.08 -5.18
N ILE A 252 15.37 37.26 -3.92
CA ILE A 252 15.17 38.61 -3.35
C ILE A 252 16.50 39.37 -3.32
N THR A 253 17.59 38.71 -2.97
CA THR A 253 18.93 39.33 -2.93
C THR A 253 19.41 39.72 -4.33
N GLU A 254 19.11 38.93 -5.37
CA GLU A 254 19.42 39.26 -6.77
C GLU A 254 18.61 40.46 -7.31
N MET A 255 17.49 40.82 -6.67
CA MET A 255 16.62 41.92 -7.09
C MET A 255 16.95 43.27 -6.42
N GLN A 256 17.88 43.29 -5.47
CA GLN A 256 18.36 44.49 -4.77
C GLN A 256 19.64 45.03 -5.40
#